data_AF-K1RPC0-F1
#
_entry.id   AF-K1RPC0-F1
#
_cell.length_a   1.000
_cell.length_b   1.000
_cell.length_c   1.000
_cell.angle_alpha   90.00
_cell.angle_beta   90.00
_cell.angle_gamma   90.00
#
_symmetry.space_group_name_H-M   'P 1'
#
loop_
_entity.id
_entity.type
_entity.pdbx_description
1 polymer ?
#
loop_
_entity_poly.entity_id
_entity_poly.type
_entity_poly.pdbx_seq_one_letter_code
_entity_poly.pdbx_strand_id
1 'polypeptide(L)' 'MMATLYDVDVRTINEHIKKIYSDSELEEDSTIRNFRIVQTEGLHQVTREIKHYNLQMIIAVGFKVNNERA' A
#
# COMPACT_ATOMS: atom_id res chain seq x y z
N MET A 1 -2.82 -6.45 -3.83
CA MET A 1 -3.52 -5.74 -4.91
C MET A 1 -2.61 -4.73 -5.62
N MET A 2 -1.99 -3.75 -4.94
CA MET A 2 -0.99 -2.85 -5.57
C MET A 2 0.27 -3.55 -6.10
N ALA A 3 0.83 -4.51 -5.34
CA ALA A 3 1.97 -5.33 -5.77
C ALA A 3 1.72 -6.03 -7.12
N THR A 4 0.53 -6.61 -7.28
CA THR A 4 0.09 -7.27 -8.52
C THR A 4 -0.14 -6.26 -9.66
N LEU A 5 -0.60 -5.05 -9.36
CA LEU A 5 -0.84 -4.00 -10.37
C LEU A 5 0.45 -3.54 -11.05
N TYR A 6 1.53 -3.43 -10.28
CA TYR A 6 2.84 -2.94 -10.74
C TYR A 6 3.85 -4.06 -11.01
N ASP A 7 3.44 -5.31 -10.83
CA ASP A 7 4.29 -6.50 -10.93
C ASP A 7 5.59 -6.37 -10.11
N VAL A 8 5.43 -6.03 -8.83
CA VAL A 8 6.51 -5.88 -7.85
C VAL A 8 6.14 -6.51 -6.52
N ASP A 9 7.14 -6.85 -5.71
CA ASP A 9 6.92 -7.44 -4.40
C ASP A 9 6.22 -6.46 -3.43
N VAL A 10 5.44 -7.00 -2.49
CA VAL A 10 4.77 -6.21 -1.45
C VAL A 10 5.79 -5.43 -0.59
N ARG A 11 7.01 -5.97 -0.40
CA ARG A 11 8.11 -5.27 0.28
C ARG A 11 8.51 -4.00 -0.47
N THR A 12 8.66 -4.07 -1.79
CA THR A 12 9.04 -2.92 -2.61
C THR A 12 7.98 -1.82 -2.54
N ILE A 13 6.71 -2.19 -2.64
CA ILE A 13 5.59 -1.25 -2.46
C ILE A 13 5.65 -0.57 -1.08
N ASN A 14 5.87 -1.35 -0.01
CA ASN A 14 5.99 -0.80 1.35
C ASN A 14 7.17 0.17 1.50
N GLU A 15 8.31 -0.11 0.87
CA GLU A 15 9.46 0.79 0.89
C GLU A 15 9.15 2.12 0.17
N HIS A 16 8.50 2.09 -1.00
CA HIS A 16 8.08 3.32 -1.67
C HIS A 16 7.07 4.12 -0.85
N ILE A 17 6.10 3.44 -0.22
CA ILE A 17 5.11 4.08 0.66
C ILE A 17 5.80 4.79 1.83
N LYS A 18 6.75 4.13 2.50
CA LYS A 18 7.55 4.76 3.57
C LYS A 18 8.32 5.96 3.06
N LYS A 19 8.91 5.86 1.87
CA LYS A 19 9.69 6.95 1.28
C LYS A 19 8.82 8.14 0.93
N ILE A 20 7.63 7.93 0.38
CA ILE A 20 6.64 8.98 0.10
C ILE A 20 6.24 9.71 1.40
N TYR A 21 6.06 8.99 2.50
CA TYR A 21 5.80 9.61 3.81
C TYR A 21 7.04 10.33 4.36
N SER A 22 8.23 9.74 4.23
CA SER A 22 9.49 10.35 4.66
C SER A 22 9.80 11.62 3.88
N ASP A 23 9.48 11.65 2.60
CA ASP A 23 9.65 12.79 1.69
C ASP A 23 8.55 13.86 1.92
N SER A 24 7.61 13.60 2.85
CA SER A 24 6.44 14.45 3.13
C SER A 24 5.61 14.77 1.89
N GLU A 25 5.66 13.91 0.87
CA GLU A 25 4.94 14.08 -0.38
C GLU A 25 3.43 13.86 -0.19
N LEU A 26 3.05 13.01 0.77
CA LEU A 26 1.66 12.74 1.16
C LEU A 26 1.56 12.56 2.67
N GLU A 27 0.41 12.91 3.25
CA GLU A 27 0.13 12.65 4.68
C GLU A 27 -0.55 11.28 4.88
N GLU A 28 -0.11 10.54 5.91
CA GLU A 28 -0.57 9.17 6.19
C GLU A 28 -2.07 9.11 6.56
N ASP A 29 -2.56 10.13 7.27
CA ASP A 29 -3.94 10.17 7.79
C ASP A 29 -5.00 10.37 6.68
N SER A 30 -4.65 11.07 5.60
CA SER A 30 -5.55 11.33 4.46
C SER A 30 -5.50 10.21 3.40
N THR A 31 -4.41 9.44 3.37
CA THR A 31 -4.13 8.49 2.29
C THR A 31 -4.53 7.06 2.62
N ILE A 32 -4.69 6.70 3.89
CA ILE A 32 -4.99 5.33 4.31
C ILE A 32 -6.36 5.25 4.98
N ARG A 33 -7.24 4.41 4.42
CA ARG A 33 -8.39 3.88 5.16
C ARG A 33 -8.07 2.48 5.64
N ASN A 34 -8.05 2.29 6.95
CA ASN A 34 -7.90 0.99 7.56
C ASN A 34 -9.25 0.25 7.50
N PHE A 35 -9.36 -0.71 6.59
CA PHE A 35 -10.50 -1.63 6.59
C PHE A 35 -10.12 -2.82 7.46
N ARG A 36 -10.78 -2.93 8.62
CA ARG A 36 -10.72 -4.14 9.43
C ARG A 36 -11.61 -5.18 8.76
N ILE A 37 -11.01 -6.14 8.08
CA ILE A 37 -11.72 -7.32 7.58
C ILE A 37 -11.48 -8.45 8.57
N VAL A 38 -12.55 -8.87 9.24
CA VAL A 38 -12.54 -10.10 10.04
C VAL A 38 -12.92 -11.22 9.09
N GLN A 39 -11.96 -12.08 8.76
CA GLN A 39 -12.19 -13.25 7.93
C GLN A 39 -12.06 -14.50 8.80
N THR A 40 -13.09 -15.33 8.78
CA THR A 40 -13.05 -16.63 9.47
C THR A 40 -12.37 -17.64 8.54
N GLU A 41 -11.11 -17.97 8.82
CA GLU A 41 -10.41 -19.06 8.14
C GLU A 41 -10.40 -20.29 9.05
N GLY A 42 -11.28 -21.26 8.75
CA GLY A 42 -11.45 -22.48 9.55
C GLY A 42 -12.13 -22.20 10.90
N LEU A 43 -11.48 -22.60 12.01
CA LEU A 43 -11.96 -22.37 13.39
C LEU A 43 -11.46 -21.04 13.99
N HIS A 44 -10.58 -20.31 13.30
CA HIS A 44 -9.95 -19.10 13.81
C HIS A 44 -10.45 -17.85 13.08
N GLN A 45 -10.79 -16.81 13.86
CA GLN A 45 -11.01 -15.47 13.31
C GLN A 45 -9.65 -14.83 13.05
N VAL A 46 -9.32 -14.65 11.77
CA VAL A 46 -8.11 -13.97 11.35
C VAL A 46 -8.48 -12.52 11.03
N THR A 47 -8.11 -11.62 11.93
CA THR A 47 -8.24 -10.19 11.70
C THR A 47 -7.05 -9.73 10.89
N ARG A 48 -7.26 -9.27 9.65
CA ARG A 48 -6.23 -8.59 8.86
C ARG A 48 -6.61 -7.12 8.71
N GLU A 49 -5.67 -6.25 9.05
CA GLU A 49 -5.79 -4.84 8.69
C GLU A 49 -5.39 -4.68 7.23
N ILE A 50 -6.38 -4.42 6.39
CA ILE A 50 -6.12 -4.14 4.98
C ILE A 50 -6.10 -2.63 4.82
N LYS A 51 -4.89 -2.09 4.70
CA LYS A 51 -4.65 -0.69 4.36
C LYS A 51 -5.14 -0.46 2.93
N HIS A 52 -6.18 0.35 2.76
CA HIS A 52 -6.59 0.85 1.45
C HIS A 52 -5.97 2.22 1.23
N TYR A 53 -5.17 2.30 0.17
CA TYR A 53 -4.53 3.52 -0.26
C TYR A 53 -5.44 4.29 -1.22
N ASN A 54 -5.48 5.61 -1.07
CA ASN A 54 -6.19 6.47 -1.99
C ASN A 54 -5.53 6.48 -3.39
N LEU A 55 -6.23 7.02 -4.39
CA LEU A 55 -5.73 7.06 -5.77
C LEU A 55 -4.39 7.80 -5.89
N GLN A 56 -4.19 8.87 -5.10
CA GLN A 56 -2.95 9.64 -5.11
C GLN A 56 -1.74 8.79 -4.72
N MET A 57 -1.87 7.98 -3.66
CA MET A 57 -0.81 7.08 -3.24
C MET A 57 -0.52 6.01 -4.28
N ILE A 58 -1.56 5.45 -4.93
CA ILE A 58 -1.36 4.47 -6.02
C ILE A 58 -0.54 5.10 -7.15
N ILE A 59 -0.89 6.31 -7.59
CA ILE A 59 -0.18 7.03 -8.66
C ILE A 59 1.27 7.34 -8.24
N ALA A 60 1.48 7.84 -7.02
CA ALA A 60 2.81 8.18 -6.52
C ALA A 60 3.74 6.96 -6.46
N VAL A 61 3.25 5.84 -5.94
CA VAL A 61 3.98 4.57 -5.92
C VAL A 61 4.27 4.09 -7.35
N GLY A 62 3.28 4.15 -8.25
CA GLY A 62 3.49 3.78 -9.66
C GLY A 62 4.58 4.60 -10.34
N PHE A 63 4.66 5.90 -10.05
CA PHE A 63 5.69 6.77 -10.60
C PHE A 63 7.08 6.40 -10.06
N LYS A 64 7.21 6.15 -8.74
CA LYS A 64 8.49 5.75 -8.12
C LYS A 64 8.97 4.38 -8.63
N VAL A 65 8.07 3.40 -8.74
CA VAL A 65 8.38 2.06 -9.28
C VAL A 65 8.83 2.12 -10.73
N ASN A 66 8.15 2.92 -11.57
CA ASN A 66 8.52 3.06 -12.99
C ASN A 66 9.79 3.88 -13.19
N ASN A 67 10.09 4.86 -12.31
CA ASN A 67 11.32 5.63 -12.38
C ASN A 67 12.56 4.78 -12.05
N GLU A 68 12.48 3.81 -11.14
CA GLU A 68 13.57 2.86 -10.90
C GLU A 68 13.79 1.86 -12.05
N ARG A 69 12.81 1.72 -12.95
CA ARG A 69 12.88 0.86 -14.15
C ARG A 69 13.38 1.61 -15.40
N ALA A 70 13.48 2.94 -15.36
CA ALA A 70 13.91 3.80 -16.47
C ALA A 70 15.44 3.99 -16.47
#